data_AF-A0A925UJU2-F1
#
_entry.id   AF-A0A925UJU2-F1
#
_cell.length_a   1.000
_cell.length_b   1.000
_cell.length_c   1.000
_cell.angle_alpha   90.00
_cell.angle_beta   90.00
_cell.angle_gamma   90.00
#
_symmetry.space_group_name_H-M   'P 1'
#
loop_
_entity.id
_entity.type
_entity.pdbx_description
1 polymer ?
#
loop_
_entity_poly.entity_id
_entity_poly.type
_entity_poly.pdbx_seq_one_letter_code
_entity_poly.pdbx_strand_id
1 'polypeptide(L)'
;MSAETAGFPWQGRFPKNPLPVLTLLFGIATSVTAQTSIDRVAGIQLYPGGSSNNVEGSEKVIKDTGYATAVCRHTGDSLAKVVAFYRNDKQLSLLGEPSSDNAGFATKAGASMSINSPWLNMKTLQFNNGTMICIADRGRK
;
A
#
# COMPACT_ATOMS: atom_id res chain seq x y z
N MET A 1 35.78 -26.76 51.20
CA MET A 1 34.77 -25.84 50.63
C MET A 1 33.45 -26.60 50.70
N SER A 2 32.73 -26.54 51.83
CA SER A 2 31.75 -25.50 52.18
C SER A 2 30.63 -25.42 51.14
N ALA A 3 29.34 -25.59 51.43
CA ALA A 3 28.59 -25.99 52.61
C ALA A 3 27.14 -26.28 52.16
N GLU A 4 26.45 -27.18 52.87
CA GLU A 4 25.03 -27.14 53.29
C GLU A 4 23.90 -27.06 52.23
N THR A 5 22.73 -27.70 52.30
CA THR A 5 21.92 -28.53 53.24
C THR A 5 20.49 -27.95 53.22
N ALA A 6 19.48 -28.84 53.07
CA ALA A 6 18.04 -28.68 53.44
C ALA A 6 17.23 -27.55 52.75
N GLY A 7 15.92 -27.65 52.50
CA GLY A 7 14.87 -28.47 53.09
C GLY A 7 13.89 -27.60 53.90
N PHE A 8 12.62 -27.54 53.44
CA PHE A 8 11.39 -27.21 54.22
C PHE A 8 11.14 -25.73 54.64
N PRO A 9 10.00 -25.37 55.29
CA PRO A 9 8.69 -24.99 54.71
C PRO A 9 8.17 -23.63 55.31
N TRP A 10 6.84 -23.40 55.28
CA TRP A 10 6.03 -22.33 55.95
C TRP A 10 5.71 -21.07 55.10
N GLN A 11 4.44 -20.84 54.73
CA GLN A 11 3.35 -20.23 55.54
C GLN A 11 3.70 -18.80 56.00
N GLY A 12 3.07 -17.81 55.39
CA GLY A 12 3.29 -16.38 55.67
C GLY A 12 2.10 -15.50 55.27
N ARG A 13 1.00 -15.69 56.02
CA ARG A 13 -0.12 -14.78 56.35
C ARG A 13 -0.08 -13.33 55.80
N PHE A 14 -1.14 -12.98 55.08
CA PHE A 14 -1.62 -11.62 54.75
C PHE A 14 -1.65 -10.63 55.93
N PRO A 15 -1.43 -9.33 55.67
CA PRO A 15 -2.10 -8.24 56.37
C PRO A 15 -3.28 -7.65 55.57
N LYS A 16 -4.21 -7.06 56.34
CA LYS A 16 -5.59 -6.68 56.03
C LYS A 16 -5.75 -5.15 55.84
N ASN A 17 -6.63 -4.77 54.89
CA ASN A 17 -7.43 -3.52 54.77
C ASN A 17 -6.82 -2.29 54.02
N PRO A 18 -7.61 -1.33 53.47
CA PRO A 18 -8.53 -1.49 52.32
C PRO A 18 -8.59 -0.28 51.31
N LEU A 19 -9.14 -0.54 50.10
CA LEU A 19 -9.66 0.39 49.04
C LEU A 19 -8.67 1.24 48.21
N PRO A 20 -9.06 1.81 47.03
CA PRO A 20 -9.81 1.24 45.89
C PRO A 20 -9.20 1.71 44.53
N VAL A 21 -8.74 0.85 43.61
CA VAL A 21 -8.20 1.40 42.33
C VAL A 21 -8.50 0.53 41.10
N LEU A 22 -9.18 1.18 40.16
CA LEU A 22 -9.26 0.94 38.72
C LEU A 22 -9.94 -0.33 38.19
N THR A 23 -11.23 -0.14 37.94
CA THR A 23 -11.97 -0.67 36.80
C THR A 23 -11.09 -0.83 35.55
N LEU A 24 -10.89 -2.09 35.15
CA LEU A 24 -10.26 -2.51 33.91
C LEU A 24 -11.16 -2.10 32.73
N LEU A 25 -10.86 -0.99 32.07
CA LEU A 25 -11.58 -0.56 30.88
C LEU A 25 -11.04 -1.29 29.64
N PHE A 26 -11.95 -2.04 29.04
CA PHE A 26 -11.87 -2.80 27.80
C PHE A 26 -10.92 -2.22 26.74
N GLY A 27 -10.03 -3.08 26.25
CA GLY A 27 -9.24 -2.83 25.05
C GLY A 27 -10.15 -2.59 23.85
N ILE A 28 -10.13 -1.38 23.33
CA ILE A 28 -10.74 -1.03 22.05
C ILE A 28 -9.80 -1.55 20.97
N ALA A 29 -10.09 -2.74 20.45
CA ALA A 29 -9.55 -3.19 19.17
C ALA A 29 -10.16 -2.31 18.08
N THR A 30 -9.44 -1.24 17.69
CA THR A 30 -9.76 -0.43 16.53
C THR A 30 -9.60 -1.28 15.27
N SER A 31 -10.70 -1.87 14.85
CA SER A 31 -10.84 -2.51 13.55
C SER A 31 -10.75 -1.42 12.50
N VAL A 32 -9.57 -1.20 11.92
CA VAL A 32 -9.41 -0.35 10.73
C VAL A 32 -10.09 -1.07 9.58
N THR A 33 -11.38 -0.82 9.38
CA THR A 33 -12.08 -1.21 8.16
C THR A 33 -11.58 -0.29 7.05
N ALA A 34 -10.51 -0.70 6.37
CA ALA A 34 -10.13 -0.11 5.10
C ALA A 34 -11.29 -0.33 4.13
N GLN A 35 -12.12 0.70 3.92
CA GLN A 35 -13.08 0.74 2.83
C GLN A 35 -12.29 0.78 1.52
N THR A 36 -11.99 -0.39 0.98
CA THR A 36 -11.52 -0.53 -0.39
C THR A 36 -12.74 -0.35 -1.29
N SER A 37 -13.06 0.89 -1.64
CA SER A 37 -13.70 1.12 -2.92
C SER A 37 -12.78 0.52 -3.97
N ILE A 38 -13.21 -0.60 -4.55
CA ILE A 38 -12.49 -1.26 -5.66
C ILE A 38 -12.76 -0.38 -6.89
N ASP A 39 -12.16 0.80 -6.89
CA ASP A 39 -12.13 1.67 -8.06
C ASP A 39 -11.27 0.95 -9.10
N ARG A 40 -11.87 0.62 -10.24
CA ARG A 40 -11.23 -0.14 -11.32
C ARG A 40 -11.16 0.71 -12.57
N VAL A 41 -9.98 0.73 -13.18
CA VAL A 41 -9.75 1.38 -14.47
C VAL A 41 -9.37 0.30 -15.46
N ALA A 42 -10.20 0.14 -16.50
CA ALA A 42 -10.02 -0.89 -17.52
C ALA A 42 -9.83 -2.32 -16.97
N GLY A 43 -10.53 -2.63 -15.88
CA GLY A 43 -10.46 -3.93 -15.19
C GLY A 43 -9.31 -4.09 -14.19
N ILE A 44 -8.37 -3.13 -14.13
CA ILE A 44 -7.26 -3.09 -13.19
C ILE A 44 -7.70 -2.38 -11.91
N GLN A 45 -7.45 -2.98 -10.75
CA GLN A 45 -7.75 -2.35 -9.47
C GLN A 45 -6.79 -1.18 -9.22
N LEU A 46 -7.32 -0.01 -8.85
CA LEU A 46 -6.47 1.09 -8.40
C LEU A 46 -5.76 0.73 -7.09
N TYR A 47 -4.49 1.11 -6.98
CA TYR A 47 -3.69 0.85 -5.79
C TYR A 47 -4.31 1.54 -4.56
N PRO A 48 -4.57 0.81 -3.47
CA PRO A 48 -5.14 1.38 -2.25
C PRO A 48 -4.14 2.36 -1.63
N GLY A 49 -4.55 3.62 -1.48
CA GLY A 49 -3.68 4.71 -1.01
C GLY A 49 -3.07 5.56 -2.13
N GLY A 50 -3.42 5.32 -3.40
CA GLY A 50 -3.07 6.20 -4.50
C GLY A 50 -3.87 7.50 -4.49
N SER A 51 -3.18 8.63 -4.44
CA SER A 51 -3.75 9.98 -4.55
C SER A 51 -3.82 10.44 -6.01
N SER A 52 -4.90 11.14 -6.40
CA SER A 52 -5.03 11.80 -7.71
C SER A 52 -4.50 13.24 -7.73
N ASN A 53 -3.92 13.72 -6.63
CA ASN A 53 -3.41 15.08 -6.59
C ASN A 53 -2.17 15.20 -7.49
N ASN A 54 -2.04 16.29 -8.25
CA ASN A 54 -0.85 16.60 -9.04
C ASN A 54 -0.48 15.61 -10.17
N VAL A 55 -1.39 14.70 -10.57
CA VAL A 55 -1.16 13.74 -11.67
C VAL A 55 -1.98 14.07 -12.93
N GLU A 56 -2.80 15.12 -12.88
CA GLU A 56 -3.69 15.58 -13.95
C GLU A 56 -2.93 15.82 -15.27
N GLY A 57 -1.72 16.40 -15.18
CA GLY A 57 -0.86 16.63 -16.34
C GLY A 57 -0.37 15.33 -16.99
N SER A 58 -0.06 14.32 -16.18
CA SER A 58 0.35 12.99 -16.67
C SER A 58 -0.81 12.27 -17.36
N GLU A 59 -2.02 12.32 -16.78
CA GLU A 59 -3.21 11.75 -17.41
C GLU A 59 -3.52 12.40 -18.76
N LYS A 60 -3.41 13.73 -18.84
CA LYS A 60 -3.63 14.47 -20.08
C LYS A 60 -2.63 14.06 -21.15
N VAL A 61 -1.34 13.99 -20.82
CA VAL A 61 -0.30 13.55 -21.76
C VAL A 61 -0.60 12.15 -22.30
N ILE A 62 -1.00 11.21 -21.44
CA ILE A 62 -1.33 9.86 -21.88
C ILE A 62 -2.56 9.86 -22.80
N LYS A 63 -3.61 10.61 -22.48
CA LYS A 63 -4.79 10.74 -23.36
C LYS A 63 -4.40 11.35 -24.72
N ASP A 64 -3.54 12.37 -24.73
CA ASP A 64 -3.05 13.03 -25.95
C ASP A 64 -2.24 12.07 -26.84
N THR A 65 -1.64 11.01 -26.29
CA THR A 65 -0.94 9.96 -27.07
C THR A 65 -1.86 8.92 -27.71
N GLY A 66 -3.19 9.07 -27.57
CA GLY A 66 -4.18 8.22 -28.24
C GLY A 66 -4.75 7.08 -27.39
N TYR A 67 -4.61 7.16 -26.06
CA TYR A 67 -5.35 6.28 -25.14
C TYR A 67 -6.73 6.85 -24.86
N ALA A 68 -7.77 6.02 -24.94
CA ALA A 68 -9.15 6.43 -24.68
C ALA A 68 -9.38 6.76 -23.20
N THR A 69 -8.76 6.00 -22.30
CA THR A 69 -8.81 6.23 -20.86
C THR A 69 -7.41 6.27 -20.30
N ALA A 70 -7.14 7.25 -19.44
CA ALA A 70 -5.92 7.29 -18.63
C ALA A 70 -6.26 7.80 -17.24
N VAL A 71 -5.81 7.07 -16.22
CA VAL A 71 -5.91 7.44 -14.82
C VAL A 71 -4.56 7.23 -14.18
N CYS A 72 -4.03 8.27 -13.56
CA CYS A 72 -2.78 8.23 -12.84
C CYS A 72 -3.06 8.45 -11.35
N ARG A 73 -2.24 7.83 -10.51
CA ARG A 73 -2.24 7.99 -9.07
C ARG A 73 -0.80 8.06 -8.60
N HIS A 74 -0.55 8.76 -7.51
CA HIS A 74 0.75 8.77 -6.86
C HIS A 74 0.62 8.30 -5.41
N THR A 75 1.66 7.66 -4.89
CA THR A 75 1.75 7.19 -3.51
C THR A 75 3.14 7.45 -2.95
N GLY A 76 3.23 7.57 -1.62
CA GLY A 76 4.51 7.59 -0.89
C GLY A 76 5.09 6.20 -0.64
N ASP A 77 4.37 5.14 -1.01
CA ASP A 77 4.87 3.77 -0.93
C ASP A 77 6.00 3.51 -1.93
N SER A 78 6.88 2.57 -1.61
CA SER A 78 7.98 2.16 -2.47
C SER A 78 7.50 1.39 -3.71
N LEU A 79 8.25 1.50 -4.81
CA LEU A 79 7.96 0.81 -6.06
C LEU A 79 7.83 -0.71 -5.85
N ALA A 80 8.70 -1.31 -5.05
CA ALA A 80 8.66 -2.74 -4.75
C ALA A 80 7.32 -3.18 -4.12
N LYS A 81 6.76 -2.38 -3.20
CA LYS A 81 5.47 -2.66 -2.55
C LYS A 81 4.32 -2.59 -3.56
N VAL A 82 4.32 -1.57 -4.40
CA VAL A 82 3.31 -1.38 -5.45
C VAL A 82 3.40 -2.50 -6.50
N VAL A 83 4.60 -2.85 -6.95
CA VAL A 83 4.84 -3.94 -7.89
C VAL A 83 4.39 -5.27 -7.31
N ALA A 84 4.69 -5.54 -6.03
CA ALA A 84 4.25 -6.76 -5.35
C ALA A 84 2.72 -6.86 -5.28
N PHE A 85 2.02 -5.73 -5.05
CA PHE A 85 0.56 -5.69 -5.08
C PHE A 85 0.01 -6.12 -6.44
N TYR A 86 0.52 -5.53 -7.52
CA TYR A 86 0.01 -5.82 -8.87
C TYR A 86 0.45 -7.17 -9.44
N ARG A 87 1.58 -7.72 -9.00
CA ARG A 87 1.99 -9.09 -9.34
C ARG A 87 1.00 -10.15 -8.83
N ASN A 88 0.22 -9.85 -7.79
CA ASN A 88 -0.79 -10.77 -7.29
C ASN A 88 -2.07 -10.78 -8.15
N ASP A 89 -2.24 -9.81 -9.06
CA ASP A 89 -3.38 -9.78 -9.98
C ASP A 89 -3.12 -10.68 -11.19
N LYS A 90 -3.93 -11.74 -11.31
CA LYS A 90 -3.82 -12.73 -12.40
C LYS A 90 -4.16 -12.15 -13.78
N GLN A 91 -4.76 -10.96 -13.84
CA GLN A 91 -5.10 -10.30 -15.10
C GLN A 91 -3.92 -9.51 -15.67
N LEU A 92 -2.88 -9.26 -14.87
CA LEU A 92 -1.71 -8.47 -15.24
C LEU A 92 -0.53 -9.36 -15.61
N SER A 93 0.11 -9.01 -16.72
CA SER A 93 1.38 -9.59 -17.16
C SER A 93 2.43 -8.49 -17.14
N LEU A 94 3.62 -8.79 -16.63
CA LEU A 94 4.73 -7.84 -16.64
C LEU A 94 5.14 -7.51 -18.08
N LEU A 95 5.22 -6.22 -18.38
CA LEU A 95 5.80 -5.70 -19.62
C LEU A 95 7.31 -5.55 -19.41
N GLY A 96 8.03 -6.66 -19.55
CA GLY A 96 9.47 -6.71 -19.35
C GLY A 96 9.89 -6.92 -17.90
N GLU A 97 11.20 -6.84 -17.67
CA GLU A 97 11.78 -7.02 -16.34
C GLU A 97 11.66 -5.70 -15.55
N PRO A 98 11.04 -5.69 -14.36
CA PRO A 98 10.94 -4.48 -13.57
C PRO A 98 12.34 -4.02 -13.15
N SER A 99 12.63 -2.76 -13.39
CA SER A 99 13.86 -2.13 -12.93
C SER A 99 13.68 -1.57 -11.51
N SER A 100 14.75 -0.99 -10.94
CA SER A 100 14.65 -0.26 -9.67
C SER A 100 13.71 0.95 -9.76
N ASP A 101 13.56 1.51 -10.96
CA ASP A 101 12.97 2.83 -11.15
C ASP A 101 11.62 2.78 -11.89
N ASN A 102 11.32 1.65 -12.53
CA ASN A 102 10.07 1.46 -13.25
C ASN A 102 9.61 0.00 -13.30
N ALA A 103 8.31 -0.17 -13.49
CA ALA A 103 7.71 -1.45 -13.84
C ALA A 103 6.53 -1.21 -14.78
N GLY A 104 6.39 -2.07 -15.79
CA GLY A 104 5.24 -2.06 -16.68
C GLY A 104 4.40 -3.32 -16.47
N PHE A 105 3.08 -3.17 -16.59
CA PHE A 105 2.15 -4.29 -16.65
C PHE A 105 1.17 -4.08 -17.80
N ALA A 106 0.66 -5.17 -18.37
CA ALA A 106 -0.42 -5.15 -19.34
C ALA A 106 -1.46 -6.19 -19.00
N THR A 107 -2.70 -5.88 -19.31
CA THR A 107 -3.80 -6.83 -19.31
C THR A 107 -3.93 -7.47 -20.68
N LYS A 108 -4.44 -8.69 -20.72
CA LYS A 108 -4.86 -9.34 -21.99
C LYS A 108 -5.96 -8.56 -22.72
N ALA A 109 -6.70 -7.72 -22.00
CA ALA A 109 -7.79 -6.91 -22.53
C ALA A 109 -7.32 -5.66 -23.31
N GLY A 110 -6.02 -5.34 -23.28
CA GLY A 110 -5.44 -4.21 -24.02
C GLY A 110 -5.13 -2.97 -23.17
N ALA A 111 -5.46 -2.99 -21.87
CA ALA A 111 -5.05 -1.96 -20.93
C ALA A 111 -3.59 -2.18 -20.50
N SER A 112 -2.83 -1.09 -20.39
CA SER A 112 -1.45 -1.06 -19.93
C SER A 112 -1.34 -0.22 -18.67
N MET A 113 -0.38 -0.56 -17.83
CA MET A 113 -0.07 0.17 -16.61
C MET A 113 1.44 0.40 -16.55
N SER A 114 1.83 1.62 -16.23
CA SER A 114 3.21 1.98 -15.93
C SER A 114 3.32 2.43 -14.48
N ILE A 115 4.38 1.98 -13.82
CA ILE A 115 4.75 2.35 -12.46
C ILE A 115 6.14 2.97 -12.55
N ASN A 116 6.31 4.18 -12.01
CA ASN A 116 7.54 4.94 -12.13
C ASN A 116 7.89 5.56 -10.76
N SER A 117 9.14 5.42 -10.35
CA SER A 117 9.70 6.01 -9.14
C SER A 117 11.19 6.31 -9.38
N PRO A 118 11.65 7.57 -9.34
CA PRO A 118 10.87 8.79 -9.13
C PRO A 118 9.94 9.12 -10.31
N TRP A 119 9.00 10.03 -10.09
CA TRP A 119 8.11 10.53 -11.15
C TRP A 119 8.16 12.04 -11.30
N LEU A 120 7.95 12.53 -12.53
CA LEU A 120 7.90 13.95 -12.83
C LEU A 120 6.47 14.47 -12.66
N ASN A 121 6.29 15.46 -11.79
CA ASN A 121 5.05 16.19 -11.70
C ASN A 121 4.94 17.16 -12.89
N MET A 122 4.07 16.85 -13.84
CA MET A 122 3.91 17.63 -15.06
C MET A 122 3.37 19.05 -14.83
N LYS A 123 2.80 19.34 -13.66
CA LYS A 123 2.30 20.67 -13.31
C LYS A 123 3.41 21.57 -12.74
N THR A 124 4.26 21.03 -11.88
CA THR A 124 5.33 21.78 -11.21
C THR A 124 6.71 21.58 -11.85
N LEU A 125 6.83 20.60 -12.76
CA LEU A 125 8.08 20.15 -13.38
C LEU A 125 9.14 19.67 -12.37
N GLN A 126 8.70 19.23 -11.18
CA GLN A 126 9.59 18.71 -10.14
C GLN A 126 9.54 17.18 -10.09
N PHE A 127 10.70 16.56 -9.87
CA PHE A 127 10.79 15.13 -9.57
C PHE A 127 10.33 14.86 -8.14
N ASN A 128 9.50 13.83 -8.01
CA ASN A 128 8.99 13.34 -6.74
C ASN A 128 9.53 11.95 -6.50
N ASN A 129 10.08 11.72 -5.30
CA ASN A 129 10.64 10.43 -4.89
C ASN A 129 9.58 9.39 -4.51
N GLY A 130 8.30 9.70 -4.73
CA GLY A 130 7.22 8.74 -4.56
C GLY A 130 7.10 7.82 -5.77
N THR A 131 6.09 6.95 -5.72
CA THR A 131 5.74 6.07 -6.83
C THR A 131 4.51 6.61 -7.54
N MET A 132 4.59 6.81 -8.85
CA MET A 132 3.44 7.08 -9.70
C MET A 132 3.00 5.80 -10.40
N ILE A 133 1.69 5.63 -10.53
CA ILE A 133 1.03 4.51 -11.17
C ILE A 133 0.07 5.12 -12.19
N CYS A 134 0.28 4.84 -13.47
CA CYS A 134 -0.59 5.28 -14.54
C CYS A 134 -1.18 4.06 -15.23
N ILE A 135 -2.50 4.00 -15.28
CA ILE A 135 -3.26 2.97 -15.99
C ILE A 135 -3.88 3.64 -17.22
N ALA A 136 -3.60 3.07 -18.39
CA ALA A 136 -4.04 3.56 -19.67
C ALA A 136 -4.70 2.44 -20.46
N ASP A 137 -5.81 2.74 -21.12
CA ASP A 137 -6.51 1.80 -21.99
C ASP A 137 -6.74 2.45 -23.34
N ARG A 138 -6.44 1.71 -24.42
CA ARG A 138 -6.64 2.20 -25.78
C ARG A 138 -8.11 2.22 -26.19
N GLY A 139 -9.00 1.65 -25.38
CA GLY A 139 -10.37 1.33 -25.76
C GLY A 139 -10.37 0.16 -26.74
N ARG A 140 -11.29 -0.79 -26.56
CA ARG A 140 -11.53 -1.80 -27.60
C ARG A 140 -11.99 -1.06 -28.86
N LYS A 141 -11.23 -1.17 -29.95
CA LYS A 141 -11.77 -0.95 -31.29
C LYS A 141 -12.69 -2.10 -31.65
#